data_AF-A0A7J4HM47-F1
#
_entry.id   AF-A0A7J4HM47-F1
#
_cell.length_a   1.000
_cell.length_b   1.000
_cell.length_c   1.000
_cell.angle_alpha   90.00
_cell.angle_beta   90.00
_cell.angle_gamma   90.00
#
_symmetry.space_group_name_H-M   'P 1'
#
loop_
_entity.id
_entity.type
_entity.pdbx_description
1 polymer ?
#
loop_
_entity_poly.entity_id
_entity_poly.type
_entity_poly.pdbx_seq_one_letter_code
_entity_poly.pdbx_strand_id
1 'polypeptide(L)'
;MAEKETKNELKKIIEVIPEEKSESDETNAPSEEIEAELSYAEKRILRDKKELKEKISSWVPKTQIGKDVKSGKEKDIDNILENRRRILETEIVDSLIQLETDLINIGQAKGKFGGGKRRAWRQTQKKTKEGNVLSFSAMAVMGDRKGHIGLGLGKAKETLPSREKAIRKAKLNIFKIRRGFENPSDKFKEQYKNDPHTLPYVVEGKCGSIRIKLIPAPRGTGLVVGDECKKILNLAGIKDAYSFTKGNVRTAFNLAKACIDALNKTTEMKI
;
A
#
# COMPACT_ATOMS: atom_id res chain seq x y z
N MET A 1 19.76 16.47 14.92
CA MET A 1 20.54 15.22 15.05
C MET A 1 19.81 14.20 15.93
N ALA A 2 19.15 14.63 17.02
CA ALA A 2 18.32 13.81 17.89
C ALA A 2 17.19 12.95 17.22
N GLU A 3 16.50 13.45 16.18
CA GLU A 3 15.45 12.65 15.49
C GLU A 3 16.00 11.50 14.61
N LYS A 4 17.29 11.56 14.24
CA LYS A 4 17.94 10.49 13.48
C LYS A 4 18.48 9.40 14.42
N GLU A 5 18.86 9.78 15.64
CA GLU A 5 19.28 8.85 16.70
C GLU A 5 18.09 8.02 17.21
N THR A 6 16.94 8.65 17.50
CA THR A 6 15.72 7.94 17.91
C THR A 6 15.20 6.99 16.83
N LYS A 7 15.28 7.35 15.54
CA LYS A 7 14.92 6.44 14.43
C LYS A 7 15.89 5.26 14.26
N ASN A 8 17.15 5.41 14.66
CA ASN A 8 18.13 4.32 14.64
C ASN A 8 17.98 3.40 15.86
N GLU A 9 17.61 3.94 17.02
CA GLU A 9 17.24 3.15 18.20
C GLU A 9 15.95 2.35 17.96
N LEU A 10 14.94 2.97 17.34
CA LEU A 10 13.70 2.29 16.93
C LEU A 10 13.95 1.15 15.93
N LYS A 11 14.94 1.28 15.03
CA LYS A 11 15.34 0.20 14.12
C LYS A 11 16.06 -0.94 14.85
N LYS A 12 16.93 -0.61 15.82
CA LYS A 12 17.61 -1.61 16.64
C LYS A 12 16.65 -2.42 17.51
N ILE A 13 15.57 -1.81 18.01
CA ILE A 13 14.55 -2.50 18.82
C ILE A 13 13.67 -3.42 17.96
N ILE A 14 13.41 -3.07 16.69
CA ILE A 14 12.61 -3.88 15.76
C ILE A 14 13.35 -5.15 15.30
N GLU A 15 14.69 -5.20 15.38
CA GLU A 15 15.50 -6.38 15.03
C GLU A 15 15.61 -7.45 16.14
N VAL A 16 15.05 -7.22 17.34
CA VAL A 16 15.16 -8.15 18.50
C VAL A 16 13.93 -9.06 18.63
N ILE A 17 13.26 -9.42 17.54
CA ILE A 17 12.24 -10.48 17.57
C ILE A 17 12.87 -11.72 16.92
N PRO A 18 13.35 -12.72 17.69
CA PRO A 18 13.75 -13.98 17.12
C PRO A 18 12.50 -14.73 16.62
N GLU A 19 12.58 -15.24 15.40
CA GLU A 19 11.71 -16.29 14.89
C GLU A 19 11.89 -17.57 15.76
N GLU A 20 10.76 -18.09 16.25
CA GLU A 20 10.50 -19.41 16.84
C GLU A 20 11.54 -20.08 17.78
N LYS A 21 11.11 -20.34 19.02
CA LYS A 21 11.24 -21.67 19.65
C LYS A 21 10.00 -22.03 20.49
N SER A 22 9.68 -23.31 20.43
CA SER A 22 8.58 -24.06 21.06
C SER A 22 8.72 -24.25 22.58
N GLU A 23 7.54 -24.36 23.22
CA GLU A 23 7.17 -25.06 24.46
C GLU A 23 7.70 -24.64 25.86
N SER A 24 6.73 -24.63 26.78
CA SER A 24 6.74 -24.68 28.25
C SER A 24 7.09 -23.43 29.08
N ASP A 25 6.05 -23.00 29.81
CA ASP A 25 5.98 -22.48 31.19
C ASP A 25 6.58 -21.13 31.63
N GLU A 26 5.67 -20.39 32.27
CA GLU A 26 5.85 -19.36 33.32
C GLU A 26 6.65 -18.09 33.01
N THR A 27 5.93 -17.02 32.67
CA THR A 27 5.79 -15.78 33.48
C THR A 27 5.04 -14.72 32.66
N ASN A 28 3.77 -14.48 32.97
CA ASN A 28 2.93 -13.46 32.30
C ASN A 28 3.11 -12.04 32.90
N ALA A 29 4.09 -11.85 33.79
CA ALA A 29 4.32 -10.61 34.54
C ALA A 29 5.19 -9.54 33.83
N PRO A 30 6.19 -9.87 33.00
CA PRO A 30 7.03 -8.84 32.35
C PRO A 30 6.30 -8.01 31.30
N SER A 31 5.16 -8.48 30.79
CA SER A 31 4.41 -7.85 29.69
C SER A 31 3.59 -6.63 30.10
N GLU A 32 3.04 -6.61 31.33
CA GLU A 32 2.10 -5.54 31.75
C GLU A 32 2.82 -4.24 32.14
N GLU A 33 4.01 -4.35 32.75
CA GLU A 33 4.83 -3.18 33.13
C GLU A 33 5.42 -2.48 31.90
N ILE A 34 5.85 -3.24 30.89
CA ILE A 34 6.35 -2.72 29.61
C ILE A 34 5.22 -2.03 28.83
N GLU A 35 4.01 -2.58 28.85
CA GLU A 35 2.85 -1.94 28.22
C GLU A 35 2.48 -0.60 28.87
N ALA A 36 2.74 -0.40 30.17
CA ALA A 36 2.42 0.85 30.86
C ALA A 36 3.28 2.03 30.36
N GLU A 37 4.56 1.81 30.07
CA GLU A 37 5.52 2.82 29.60
C GLU A 37 5.33 3.22 28.12
N LEU A 38 4.60 2.41 27.34
CA LEU A 38 4.37 2.69 25.92
C LEU A 38 3.55 3.96 25.69
N SER A 39 3.92 4.68 24.63
CA SER A 39 3.17 5.83 24.14
C SER A 39 1.76 5.42 23.71
N TYR A 40 0.80 6.35 23.80
CA TYR A 40 -0.56 6.14 23.30
C TYR A 40 -0.60 5.65 21.84
N ALA A 41 0.33 6.14 21.01
CA ALA A 41 0.43 5.72 19.62
C ALA A 41 0.85 4.25 19.48
N GLU A 42 1.78 3.79 20.32
CA GLU A 42 2.29 2.41 20.32
C GLU A 42 1.24 1.45 20.87
N LYS A 43 0.57 1.82 21.97
CA LYS A 43 -0.59 1.08 22.51
C LYS A 43 -1.68 0.87 21.47
N ARG A 44 -1.96 1.90 20.65
CA ARG A 44 -2.93 1.80 19.55
C ARG A 44 -2.49 0.79 18.48
N ILE A 45 -1.22 0.82 18.09
CA ILE A 45 -0.67 -0.12 17.08
C ILE A 45 -0.75 -1.56 17.61
N LEU A 46 -0.43 -1.76 18.90
CA LEU A 46 -0.50 -3.09 19.54
C LEU A 46 -1.94 -3.61 19.53
N ARG A 47 -2.91 -2.77 19.89
CA ARG A 47 -4.34 -3.10 19.83
C ARG A 47 -4.77 -3.47 18.41
N ASP A 48 -4.42 -2.65 17.41
CA ASP A 48 -4.77 -2.90 16.01
C ASP A 48 -4.17 -4.25 15.52
N LYS A 49 -2.94 -4.58 15.94
CA LYS A 49 -2.30 -5.89 15.67
C LYS A 49 -3.04 -7.05 16.35
N LYS A 50 -3.46 -6.89 17.60
CA LYS A 50 -4.24 -7.90 18.33
C LYS A 50 -5.58 -8.16 17.65
N GLU A 51 -6.31 -7.10 17.27
CA GLU A 51 -7.56 -7.20 16.53
C GLU A 51 -7.38 -7.89 15.16
N LEU A 52 -6.25 -7.64 14.47
CA LEU A 52 -5.92 -8.33 13.22
C LEU A 52 -5.67 -9.83 13.45
N LYS A 53 -4.92 -10.18 14.50
CA LYS A 53 -4.62 -11.58 14.86
C LYS A 53 -5.89 -12.35 15.23
N GLU A 54 -6.78 -11.74 16.00
CA GLU A 54 -8.09 -12.32 16.33
C GLU A 54 -8.94 -12.54 15.07
N LYS A 55 -8.96 -11.58 14.14
CA LYS A 55 -9.64 -11.74 12.85
C LYS A 55 -9.09 -12.92 12.06
N ILE A 56 -7.76 -13.05 11.95
CA ILE A 56 -7.11 -14.16 11.24
C ILE A 56 -7.44 -15.50 11.91
N SER A 57 -7.43 -15.57 13.24
CA SER A 57 -7.78 -16.79 13.98
C SER A 57 -9.24 -17.22 13.75
N SER A 58 -10.16 -16.25 13.74
CA SER A 58 -11.60 -16.50 13.53
C SER A 58 -11.97 -16.80 12.08
N TRP A 59 -11.07 -16.58 11.12
CA TRP A 59 -11.35 -16.71 9.70
C TRP A 59 -11.56 -18.17 9.29
N VAL A 60 -12.72 -18.46 8.70
CA VAL A 60 -13.00 -19.75 8.06
C VAL A 60 -12.94 -19.58 6.54
N PRO A 61 -11.92 -20.15 5.86
CA PRO A 61 -11.73 -19.97 4.43
C PRO A 61 -12.81 -20.69 3.63
N LYS A 62 -13.28 -20.04 2.56
CA LYS A 62 -14.31 -20.60 1.67
C LYS A 62 -13.71 -21.09 0.36
N THR A 63 -12.69 -20.39 -0.13
CA THR A 63 -11.95 -20.71 -1.35
C THR A 63 -10.90 -21.78 -1.12
N GLN A 64 -10.51 -22.49 -2.19
CA GLN A 64 -9.39 -23.44 -2.14
C GLN A 64 -8.08 -22.75 -1.74
N ILE A 65 -7.80 -21.57 -2.31
CA ILE A 65 -6.62 -20.77 -1.96
C ILE A 65 -6.63 -20.41 -0.46
N GLY A 66 -7.78 -20.00 0.09
CA GLY A 66 -7.89 -19.73 1.52
C GLY A 66 -7.59 -20.96 2.39
N LYS A 67 -8.01 -22.16 1.96
CA LYS A 67 -7.69 -23.41 2.66
C LYS A 67 -6.21 -23.76 2.55
N ASP A 68 -5.61 -23.57 1.39
CA ASP A 68 -4.18 -23.82 1.15
C ASP A 68 -3.29 -22.89 1.99
N VAL A 69 -3.66 -21.61 2.08
CA VAL A 69 -2.97 -20.62 2.92
C VAL A 69 -3.18 -20.91 4.40
N LYS A 70 -4.41 -21.20 4.83
CA LYS A 70 -4.70 -21.53 6.24
C LYS A 70 -4.04 -22.84 6.70
N SER A 71 -3.87 -23.80 5.80
CA SER A 71 -3.12 -25.04 6.08
C SER A 71 -1.60 -24.87 6.01
N GLY A 72 -1.10 -23.71 5.60
CA GLY A 72 0.33 -23.41 5.50
C GLY A 72 1.01 -24.03 4.27
N LYS A 73 0.24 -24.54 3.30
CA LYS A 73 0.76 -25.08 2.04
C LYS A 73 1.36 -23.99 1.16
N GLU A 74 0.75 -22.81 1.16
CA GLU A 74 1.23 -21.63 0.45
C GLU A 74 1.65 -20.57 1.48
N LYS A 75 2.96 -20.30 1.56
CA LYS A 75 3.55 -19.31 2.48
C LYS A 75 3.88 -17.97 1.81
N ASP A 76 4.04 -17.98 0.49
CA ASP A 76 4.43 -16.80 -0.29
C ASP A 76 3.29 -16.32 -1.17
N ILE A 77 2.99 -15.01 -1.13
CA ILE A 77 1.98 -14.43 -2.04
C ILE A 77 2.42 -14.52 -3.50
N ASP A 78 3.72 -14.54 -3.74
CA ASP A 78 4.32 -14.49 -5.07
C ASP A 78 3.89 -15.69 -5.90
N ASN A 79 3.85 -16.89 -5.31
CA ASN A 79 3.38 -18.09 -5.98
C ASN A 79 1.90 -17.97 -6.40
N ILE A 80 1.07 -17.32 -5.58
CA ILE A 80 -0.34 -17.09 -5.89
C ILE A 80 -0.48 -16.14 -7.09
N LEU A 81 0.31 -15.06 -7.10
CA LEU A 81 0.29 -14.03 -8.14
C LEU A 81 0.88 -14.52 -9.47
N GLU A 82 1.96 -15.30 -9.43
CA GLU A 82 2.62 -15.87 -10.61
C GLU A 82 1.74 -16.90 -11.31
N ASN A 83 1.01 -17.71 -10.54
CA ASN A 83 -0.03 -18.61 -11.05
C ASN A 83 -1.28 -17.87 -11.56
N ARG A 84 -1.30 -16.53 -11.51
CA ARG A 84 -2.42 -15.64 -11.90
C ARG A 84 -3.75 -16.04 -11.25
N ARG A 85 -3.71 -16.60 -10.03
CA ARG A 85 -4.93 -16.96 -9.30
C ARG A 85 -5.56 -15.71 -8.72
N ARG A 86 -6.89 -15.61 -8.81
CA ARG A 86 -7.62 -14.45 -8.32
C ARG A 86 -7.85 -14.55 -6.81
N ILE A 87 -7.40 -13.54 -6.07
CA ILE A 87 -7.64 -13.40 -4.64
C ILE A 87 -9.07 -12.87 -4.43
N LEU A 88 -9.89 -13.60 -3.66
CA LEU A 88 -11.28 -13.24 -3.36
C LEU A 88 -11.53 -12.99 -1.87
N GLU A 89 -10.62 -13.40 -1.01
CA GLU A 89 -10.66 -13.21 0.44
C GLU A 89 -9.53 -12.27 0.84
N THR A 90 -9.82 -11.30 1.70
CA THR A 90 -8.83 -10.31 2.12
C THR A 90 -7.86 -10.83 3.15
N GLU A 91 -8.33 -11.81 3.92
CA GLU A 91 -7.65 -12.48 5.00
C GLU A 91 -6.43 -13.26 4.50
N ILE A 92 -6.47 -13.76 3.25
CA ILE A 92 -5.31 -14.35 2.57
C ILE A 92 -4.13 -13.37 2.58
N VAL A 93 -4.38 -12.13 2.14
CA VAL A 93 -3.31 -11.13 2.05
C VAL A 93 -2.84 -10.70 3.44
N ASP A 94 -3.76 -10.58 4.39
CA ASP A 94 -3.44 -10.20 5.77
C ASP A 94 -2.60 -11.25 6.50
N SER A 95 -2.75 -12.53 6.13
CA SER A 95 -1.94 -13.62 6.69
C SER A 95 -0.54 -13.72 6.09
N LEU A 96 -0.38 -13.34 4.81
CA LEU A 96 0.87 -13.54 4.07
C LEU A 96 1.80 -12.33 4.11
N ILE A 97 1.26 -11.10 4.14
CA ILE A 97 2.07 -9.88 4.07
C ILE A 97 1.58 -8.82 5.06
N GLN A 98 2.54 -8.18 5.73
CA GLN A 98 2.30 -6.94 6.44
C GLN A 98 2.21 -5.76 5.46
N LEU A 99 1.00 -5.22 5.28
CA LEU A 99 0.76 -4.10 4.38
C LEU A 99 0.60 -2.78 5.13
N GLU A 100 1.22 -1.73 4.60
CA GLU A 100 0.93 -0.35 4.97
C GLU A 100 -0.23 0.20 4.14
N THR A 101 -0.99 1.12 4.73
CA THR A 101 -2.17 1.71 4.10
C THR A 101 -1.99 3.22 3.98
N ASP A 102 -2.27 3.79 2.81
CA ASP A 102 -2.40 5.25 2.65
C ASP A 102 -3.65 5.60 1.83
N LEU A 103 -4.19 6.78 2.05
CA LEU A 103 -5.34 7.32 1.34
C LEU A 103 -4.90 8.33 0.28
N ILE A 104 -5.46 8.18 -0.92
CA ILE A 104 -5.27 9.14 -2.00
C ILE A 104 -6.25 10.29 -1.81
N ASN A 105 -5.74 11.52 -1.95
CA ASN A 105 -6.53 12.73 -1.84
C ASN A 105 -7.36 12.99 -3.10
N ILE A 106 -8.52 12.36 -3.19
CA ILE A 106 -9.43 12.47 -4.35
C ILE A 106 -10.47 13.59 -4.24
N GLY A 107 -10.67 14.15 -3.05
CA GLY A 107 -11.68 15.17 -2.78
C GLY A 107 -11.11 16.58 -2.75
N GLN A 108 -12.01 17.56 -2.91
CA GLN A 108 -11.70 18.98 -2.69
C GLN A 108 -12.66 19.52 -1.61
N ALA A 109 -12.11 20.28 -0.66
CA ALA A 109 -12.86 21.14 0.25
C ALA A 109 -12.72 22.59 -0.23
N LYS A 110 -13.82 23.34 -0.27
CA LYS A 110 -13.73 24.79 -0.45
C LYS A 110 -13.14 25.39 0.84
N GLY A 111 -11.99 26.04 0.73
CA GLY A 111 -11.40 26.82 1.81
C GLY A 111 -12.09 28.17 1.98
N LYS A 112 -11.74 28.88 3.07
CA LYS A 112 -12.33 30.17 3.47
C LYS A 112 -12.29 31.24 2.36
N PHE A 113 -11.28 31.21 1.50
CA PHE A 113 -11.08 32.16 0.38
C PHE A 113 -11.27 31.51 -1.00
N GLY A 114 -12.05 30.44 -1.11
CA GLY A 114 -12.24 29.72 -2.37
C GLY A 114 -11.06 28.82 -2.78
N GLY A 115 -9.92 28.89 -2.09
CA GLY A 115 -8.79 27.96 -2.25
C GLY A 115 -9.20 26.53 -1.89
N GLY A 116 -9.02 25.58 -2.82
CA GLY A 116 -9.42 24.19 -2.62
C GLY A 116 -8.38 23.40 -1.82
N LYS A 117 -8.67 22.96 -0.59
CA LYS A 117 -7.82 22.00 0.14
C LYS A 117 -8.17 20.58 -0.31
N ARG A 118 -7.16 19.77 -0.68
CA ARG A 118 -7.40 18.36 -1.05
C ARG A 118 -7.78 17.53 0.19
N ARG A 119 -8.69 16.56 0.03
CA ARG A 119 -9.15 15.64 1.08
C ARG A 119 -9.10 14.19 0.59
N ALA A 120 -8.96 13.25 1.52
CA ALA A 120 -8.97 11.82 1.24
C ALA A 120 -10.31 11.30 0.68
N TRP A 121 -11.44 11.95 0.99
CA TRP A 121 -12.76 11.54 0.52
C TRP A 121 -13.34 12.54 -0.49
N ARG A 122 -13.98 12.01 -1.53
CA ARG A 122 -14.75 12.76 -2.51
C ARG A 122 -16.23 12.65 -2.20
N GLN A 123 -16.87 13.78 -1.92
CA GLN A 123 -18.32 13.88 -1.79
C GLN A 123 -18.96 14.00 -3.18
N THR A 124 -19.99 13.20 -3.45
CA THR A 124 -20.79 13.26 -4.68
C THR A 124 -22.26 13.29 -4.29
N GLN A 125 -23.02 14.19 -4.90
CA GLN A 125 -24.45 14.37 -4.63
C GLN A 125 -25.27 13.96 -5.86
N LYS A 126 -26.33 13.18 -5.63
CA LYS A 126 -27.38 12.92 -6.61
C LYS A 126 -28.58 13.78 -6.27
N LYS A 127 -29.11 14.52 -7.26
CA LYS A 127 -30.34 15.31 -7.12
C LYS A 127 -31.55 14.38 -7.26
N THR A 128 -32.48 14.46 -6.33
CA THR A 128 -33.76 13.73 -6.30
C THR A 128 -34.90 14.71 -6.00
N LYS A 129 -36.16 14.31 -6.21
CA LYS A 129 -37.33 15.15 -5.90
C LYS A 129 -37.37 15.56 -4.42
N GLU A 130 -36.95 14.66 -3.54
CA GLU A 130 -36.91 14.85 -2.08
C GLU A 130 -35.63 15.57 -1.59
N GLY A 131 -34.79 16.07 -2.49
CA GLY A 131 -33.56 16.80 -2.15
C GLY A 131 -32.28 16.13 -2.67
N ASN A 132 -31.16 16.36 -1.97
CA ASN A 132 -29.85 15.86 -2.40
C ASN A 132 -29.46 14.61 -1.61
N VAL A 133 -29.22 13.50 -2.30
CA VAL A 133 -28.66 12.30 -1.69
C VAL A 133 -27.14 12.33 -1.81
N LEU A 134 -26.46 12.40 -0.67
CA LEU A 134 -25.00 12.43 -0.60
C LEU A 134 -24.41 11.01 -0.63
N SER A 135 -23.22 10.91 -1.21
CA SER A 135 -22.40 9.71 -1.17
C SER A 135 -20.92 10.09 -1.06
N PHE A 136 -20.16 9.31 -0.31
CA PHE A 136 -18.73 9.51 -0.13
C PHE A 136 -17.97 8.39 -0.84
N SER A 137 -16.94 8.77 -1.57
CA SER A 137 -15.97 7.86 -2.15
C SER A 137 -14.61 8.07 -1.49
N ALA A 138 -13.88 6.99 -1.23
CA ALA A 138 -12.50 7.01 -0.78
C ALA A 138 -11.66 6.08 -1.65
N MET A 139 -10.40 6.46 -1.87
CA MET A 139 -9.45 5.64 -2.62
C MET A 139 -8.26 5.34 -1.71
N ALA A 140 -7.96 4.06 -1.55
CA ALA A 140 -6.90 3.56 -0.70
C ALA A 140 -5.86 2.84 -1.55
N VAL A 141 -4.60 3.02 -1.17
CA VAL A 141 -3.45 2.29 -1.68
C VAL A 141 -2.91 1.46 -0.52
N MET A 142 -2.59 0.21 -0.81
CA MET A 142 -1.97 -0.72 0.12
C MET A 142 -0.65 -1.18 -0.49
N GLY A 143 0.40 -1.34 0.30
CA GLY A 143 1.65 -1.91 -0.19
C GLY A 143 2.64 -2.23 0.92
N ASP A 144 3.63 -3.06 0.58
CA ASP A 144 4.63 -3.59 1.52
C ASP A 144 6.02 -2.96 1.34
N ARG A 145 6.13 -1.97 0.44
CA ARG A 145 7.40 -1.35 0.00
C ARG A 145 8.43 -2.33 -0.56
N LYS A 146 8.04 -3.56 -0.88
CA LYS A 146 8.90 -4.59 -1.49
C LYS A 146 8.45 -4.97 -2.90
N GLY A 147 7.46 -4.28 -3.45
CA GLY A 147 6.98 -4.48 -4.81
C GLY A 147 5.57 -5.01 -4.88
N HIS A 148 4.86 -5.17 -3.77
CA HIS A 148 3.44 -5.47 -3.78
C HIS A 148 2.64 -4.20 -3.57
N ILE A 149 1.70 -3.93 -4.48
CA ILE A 149 0.79 -2.80 -4.34
C ILE A 149 -0.63 -3.20 -4.70
N GLY A 150 -1.61 -2.58 -4.06
CA GLY A 150 -3.02 -2.70 -4.39
C GLY A 150 -3.72 -1.36 -4.35
N LEU A 151 -4.66 -1.16 -5.26
CA LEU A 151 -5.50 0.05 -5.34
C LEU A 151 -6.98 -0.32 -5.21
N GLY A 152 -7.69 0.38 -4.34
CA GLY A 152 -9.10 0.14 -4.07
C GLY A 152 -9.94 1.41 -4.04
N LEU A 153 -11.15 1.35 -4.62
CA LEU A 153 -12.17 2.41 -4.54
C LEU A 153 -13.39 1.93 -3.76
N GLY A 154 -13.63 2.56 -2.62
CA GLY A 154 -14.85 2.37 -1.83
C GLY A 154 -15.83 3.51 -2.01
N LYS A 155 -17.12 3.20 -2.04
CA LYS A 155 -18.22 4.18 -2.02
C LYS A 155 -19.26 3.76 -1.00
N ALA A 156 -19.73 4.70 -0.19
CA ALA A 156 -20.75 4.48 0.84
C ALA A 156 -21.56 5.77 1.10
N LYS A 157 -22.56 5.68 1.99
CA LYS A 157 -23.33 6.83 2.49
C LYS A 157 -22.54 7.68 3.49
N GLU A 158 -21.53 7.11 4.11
CA GLU A 158 -20.66 7.73 5.13
C GLU A 158 -19.17 7.58 4.77
N THR A 159 -18.30 8.32 5.48
CA THR A 159 -16.85 8.36 5.21
C THR A 159 -16.13 7.10 5.67
N LEU A 160 -16.34 6.64 6.91
CA LEU A 160 -15.63 5.46 7.45
C LEU A 160 -15.93 4.17 6.66
N PRO A 161 -17.20 3.82 6.37
CA PRO A 161 -17.49 2.63 5.58
C PRO A 161 -16.95 2.73 4.14
N SER A 162 -16.81 3.94 3.60
CA SER A 162 -16.19 4.13 2.29
C SER A 162 -14.68 3.84 2.32
N ARG A 163 -13.99 4.21 3.41
CA ARG A 163 -12.57 3.94 3.64
C ARG A 163 -12.32 2.44 3.78
N GLU A 164 -13.10 1.76 4.62
CA GLU A 164 -12.98 0.31 4.83
C GLU A 164 -13.22 -0.47 3.54
N LYS A 165 -14.25 -0.11 2.77
CA LYS A 165 -14.51 -0.69 1.44
C LYS A 165 -13.34 -0.46 0.47
N ALA A 166 -12.67 0.69 0.54
CA ALA A 166 -11.52 0.99 -0.29
C ALA A 166 -10.33 0.10 0.09
N ILE A 167 -10.03 -0.01 1.39
CA ILE A 167 -8.96 -0.88 1.92
C ILE A 167 -9.21 -2.34 1.53
N ARG A 168 -10.44 -2.84 1.74
CA ARG A 168 -10.81 -4.21 1.38
C ARG A 168 -10.57 -4.51 -0.10
N LYS A 169 -10.98 -3.59 -0.99
CA LYS A 169 -10.73 -3.76 -2.43
C LYS A 169 -9.26 -3.63 -2.81
N ALA A 170 -8.50 -2.80 -2.11
CA ALA A 170 -7.07 -2.67 -2.36
C ALA A 170 -6.33 -3.98 -2.05
N LYS A 171 -6.67 -4.65 -0.94
CA LYS A 171 -6.14 -5.99 -0.63
C LYS A 171 -6.46 -7.02 -1.71
N LEU A 172 -7.70 -7.06 -2.19
CA LEU A 172 -8.11 -8.00 -3.25
C LEU A 172 -7.43 -7.73 -4.60
N ASN A 173 -7.07 -6.48 -4.89
CA ASN A 173 -6.44 -6.06 -6.13
C ASN A 173 -4.91 -5.90 -5.98
N ILE A 174 -4.28 -6.68 -5.11
CA ILE A 174 -2.84 -6.64 -4.95
C ILE A 174 -2.16 -7.27 -6.17
N PHE A 175 -1.09 -6.66 -6.64
CA PHE A 175 -0.28 -7.16 -7.73
C PHE A 175 1.20 -6.89 -7.46
N LYS A 176 2.04 -7.69 -8.10
CA LYS A 176 3.50 -7.58 -8.04
C LYS A 176 4.00 -6.60 -9.10
N ILE A 177 4.88 -5.71 -8.67
CA ILE A 177 5.60 -4.76 -9.50
C ILE A 177 7.03 -5.24 -9.65
N ARG A 178 7.52 -5.23 -10.88
CA ARG A 178 8.94 -5.44 -11.16
C ARG A 178 9.73 -4.15 -10.88
N ARG A 179 10.58 -4.19 -9.86
CA ARG A 179 11.57 -3.15 -9.57
C ARG A 179 12.89 -3.46 -10.29
N GLY A 180 13.69 -2.43 -10.56
CA GLY A 180 14.97 -2.56 -11.26
C GLY A 180 15.99 -1.49 -10.87
N PHE A 181 17.03 -1.42 -11.68
CA PHE A 181 18.12 -0.46 -11.57
C PHE A 181 18.09 0.51 -12.75
N GLU A 182 18.62 1.72 -12.57
CA GLU A 182 18.80 2.70 -13.64
C GLU A 182 19.68 2.16 -14.77
N ASN A 183 20.72 1.42 -14.41
CA ASN A 183 21.68 0.78 -15.29
C ASN A 183 21.71 -0.72 -14.99
N PRO A 184 21.36 -1.58 -15.96
CA PRO A 184 21.27 -3.03 -15.74
C PRO A 184 22.62 -3.76 -15.71
N SER A 185 23.75 -3.03 -15.79
CA SER A 185 25.10 -3.61 -15.78
C SER A 185 25.37 -4.41 -14.49
N ASP A 186 25.98 -5.59 -14.63
CA ASP A 186 26.13 -6.54 -13.53
C ASP A 186 27.00 -6.01 -12.37
N LYS A 187 28.00 -5.17 -12.67
CA LYS A 187 28.81 -4.47 -11.65
C LYS A 187 27.96 -3.60 -10.71
N PHE A 188 26.89 -2.99 -11.22
CA PHE A 188 26.02 -2.13 -10.42
C PHE A 188 25.10 -2.97 -9.52
N LYS A 189 24.64 -4.14 -9.97
CA LYS A 189 23.81 -5.04 -9.17
C LYS A 189 24.57 -5.59 -7.95
N GLU A 190 25.82 -5.98 -8.16
CA GLU A 190 26.68 -6.57 -7.14
C GLU A 190 27.08 -5.54 -6.06
N GLN A 191 27.39 -4.31 -6.47
CA GLN A 191 27.74 -3.21 -5.57
C GLN A 191 26.63 -2.87 -4.55
N TYR A 192 25.36 -3.06 -4.93
CA TYR A 192 24.21 -2.65 -4.11
C TYR A 192 23.37 -3.81 -3.58
N LYS A 193 23.96 -5.01 -3.44
CA LYS A 193 23.31 -6.19 -2.84
C LYS A 193 21.94 -6.51 -3.43
N ASN A 194 21.74 -6.30 -4.72
CA ASN A 194 20.47 -6.54 -5.40
C ASN A 194 19.24 -5.80 -4.80
N ASP A 195 19.36 -4.64 -4.14
CA ASP A 195 18.20 -3.82 -3.75
C ASP A 195 17.78 -2.88 -4.89
N PRO A 196 16.71 -3.18 -5.65
CA PRO A 196 16.27 -2.35 -6.76
C PRO A 196 15.57 -1.09 -6.23
N HIS A 197 16.05 0.07 -6.67
CA HIS A 197 15.56 1.37 -6.21
C HIS A 197 14.57 2.04 -7.17
N THR A 198 14.59 1.69 -8.46
CA THR A 198 13.83 2.38 -9.52
C THR A 198 13.07 1.39 -10.41
N LEU A 199 12.51 1.89 -11.51
CA LEU A 199 11.86 1.08 -12.54
C LEU A 199 12.91 0.50 -13.50
N PRO A 200 12.71 -0.72 -14.04
CA PRO A 200 13.67 -1.33 -14.96
C PRO A 200 13.76 -0.62 -16.32
N TYR A 201 12.66 0.00 -16.77
CA TYR A 201 12.59 0.72 -18.04
C TYR A 201 11.48 1.77 -17.97
N VAL A 202 11.39 2.58 -19.03
CA VAL A 202 10.38 3.63 -19.14
C VAL A 202 9.00 3.01 -19.40
N VAL A 203 8.04 3.28 -18.52
CA VAL A 203 6.66 2.76 -18.62
C VAL A 203 5.66 3.88 -18.80
N GLU A 204 4.64 3.63 -19.62
CA GLU A 204 3.53 4.57 -19.82
C GLU A 204 2.18 3.94 -19.44
N GLY A 205 1.44 4.63 -18.58
CA GLY A 205 0.09 4.27 -18.16
C GLY A 205 -0.95 5.29 -18.58
N LYS A 206 -2.18 4.83 -18.80
CA LYS A 206 -3.28 5.68 -19.28
C LYS A 206 -4.56 5.44 -18.49
N CYS A 207 -5.24 6.51 -18.11
CA CYS A 207 -6.60 6.44 -17.60
C CYS A 207 -7.40 7.69 -18.02
N GLY A 208 -8.49 7.49 -18.76
CA GLY A 208 -9.24 8.60 -19.37
C GLY A 208 -8.35 9.41 -20.32
N SER A 209 -8.31 10.73 -20.12
CA SER A 209 -7.44 11.65 -20.88
C SER A 209 -6.03 11.79 -20.32
N ILE A 210 -5.73 11.21 -19.15
CA ILE A 210 -4.43 11.33 -18.50
C ILE A 210 -3.51 10.22 -19.00
N ARG A 211 -2.29 10.62 -19.40
CA ARG A 211 -1.17 9.73 -19.67
C ARG A 211 -0.04 10.07 -18.70
N ILE A 212 0.52 9.06 -18.05
CA ILE A 212 1.67 9.20 -17.18
C ILE A 212 2.80 8.33 -17.71
N LYS A 213 3.96 8.95 -17.89
CA LYS A 213 5.21 8.29 -18.25
C LYS A 213 6.10 8.29 -17.02
N LEU A 214 6.45 7.11 -16.53
CA LEU A 214 7.42 6.95 -15.45
C LEU A 214 8.77 6.61 -16.07
N ILE A 215 9.79 7.33 -15.66
CA ILE A 215 11.14 7.23 -16.21
C ILE A 215 12.07 6.82 -15.06
N PRO A 216 12.92 5.79 -15.25
CA PRO A 216 13.93 5.41 -14.27
C PRO A 216 14.83 6.59 -13.91
N ALA A 217 15.20 6.71 -12.64
CA ALA A 217 16.01 7.81 -12.15
C ALA A 217 17.26 7.29 -11.42
N PRO A 218 18.35 8.08 -11.40
CA PRO A 218 19.54 7.69 -10.68
C PRO A 218 19.30 7.65 -9.16
N ARG A 219 20.06 6.81 -8.44
CA ARG A 219 19.96 6.70 -6.97
C ARG A 219 20.13 8.06 -6.29
N GLY A 220 19.25 8.36 -5.35
CA GLY A 220 19.30 9.60 -4.55
C GLY A 220 18.57 10.78 -5.18
N THR A 221 17.97 10.62 -6.36
CA THR A 221 17.09 11.62 -6.96
C THR A 221 15.81 11.85 -6.14
N GLY A 222 15.32 10.78 -5.51
CA GLY A 222 14.02 10.72 -4.88
C GLY A 222 12.86 10.65 -5.88
N LEU A 223 11.65 10.72 -5.34
CA LEU A 223 10.41 10.68 -6.12
C LEU A 223 10.04 12.08 -6.62
N VAL A 224 10.41 12.38 -7.87
CA VAL A 224 10.05 13.63 -8.58
C VAL A 224 8.75 13.41 -9.35
N VAL A 225 7.68 13.28 -8.58
CA VAL A 225 6.34 12.93 -9.06
C VAL A 225 5.27 13.72 -8.33
N GLY A 226 4.07 13.82 -8.91
CA GLY A 226 2.92 14.44 -8.25
C GLY A 226 2.55 13.72 -6.94
N ASP A 227 2.03 14.47 -5.96
CA ASP A 227 1.82 14.00 -4.59
C ASP A 227 1.06 12.67 -4.48
N GLU A 228 0.00 12.49 -5.26
CA GLU A 228 -0.76 11.23 -5.24
C GLU A 228 0.02 10.05 -5.82
N CYS A 229 0.79 10.26 -6.89
CA CYS A 229 1.68 9.24 -7.44
C CYS A 229 2.83 8.93 -6.48
N LYS A 230 3.29 9.94 -5.71
CA LYS A 230 4.35 9.77 -4.71
C LYS A 230 3.95 8.76 -3.64
N LYS A 231 2.72 8.84 -3.16
CA LYS A 231 2.15 7.86 -2.21
C LYS A 231 2.16 6.44 -2.78
N ILE A 232 1.76 6.30 -4.06
CA ILE A 232 1.73 5.01 -4.76
C ILE A 232 3.15 4.43 -4.91
N LEU A 233 4.09 5.20 -5.46
CA LEU A 233 5.45 4.73 -5.70
C LEU A 233 6.20 4.42 -4.41
N ASN A 234 5.98 5.19 -3.35
CA ASN A 234 6.56 4.93 -2.04
C ASN A 234 6.07 3.59 -1.46
N LEU A 235 4.77 3.31 -1.54
CA LEU A 235 4.21 2.02 -1.10
C LEU A 235 4.61 0.84 -2.01
N ALA A 236 4.90 1.11 -3.28
CA ALA A 236 5.47 0.12 -4.19
C ALA A 236 6.95 -0.22 -3.88
N GLY A 237 7.64 0.59 -3.06
CA GLY A 237 9.06 0.41 -2.77
C GLY A 237 9.99 1.01 -3.82
N ILE A 238 9.47 1.90 -4.67
CA ILE A 238 10.27 2.67 -5.63
C ILE A 238 10.75 3.93 -4.92
N LYS A 239 12.06 4.12 -4.86
CA LYS A 239 12.73 5.23 -4.16
C LYS A 239 12.98 6.40 -5.09
N ASP A 240 13.36 6.13 -6.33
CA ASP A 240 13.77 7.12 -7.30
C ASP A 240 12.99 6.93 -8.61
N ALA A 241 12.32 7.99 -9.07
CA ALA A 241 11.63 8.01 -10.36
C ALA A 241 11.35 9.45 -10.80
N TYR A 242 11.49 9.70 -12.10
CA TYR A 242 10.91 10.87 -12.74
C TYR A 242 9.53 10.52 -13.29
N SER A 243 8.62 11.50 -13.30
CA SER A 243 7.34 11.36 -14.00
C SER A 243 7.07 12.52 -14.94
N PHE A 244 6.45 12.20 -16.06
CA PHE A 244 5.88 13.17 -16.97
C PHE A 244 4.40 12.86 -17.16
N THR A 245 3.52 13.80 -16.83
CA THR A 245 2.07 13.65 -16.93
C THR A 245 1.49 14.59 -17.98
N LYS A 246 0.66 14.06 -18.88
CA LYS A 246 -0.07 14.85 -19.90
C LYS A 246 -1.58 14.63 -19.74
N GLY A 247 -2.37 15.68 -19.92
CA GLY A 247 -3.84 15.65 -19.81
C GLY A 247 -4.37 16.40 -18.58
N ASN A 248 -5.61 16.10 -18.16
CA ASN A 248 -6.26 16.79 -17.04
C ASN A 248 -5.85 16.20 -15.67
N VAL A 249 -4.66 16.58 -15.20
CA VAL A 249 -4.03 16.08 -13.97
C VAL A 249 -4.79 16.46 -12.69
N ARG A 250 -5.69 17.45 -12.74
CA ARG A 250 -6.53 17.84 -11.58
C ARG A 250 -7.37 16.68 -11.04
N THR A 251 -7.70 15.71 -11.87
CA THR A 251 -8.47 14.53 -11.47
C THR A 251 -7.57 13.46 -10.86
N ALA A 252 -7.27 13.60 -9.56
CA ALA A 252 -6.42 12.68 -8.78
C ALA A 252 -6.83 11.20 -8.91
N PHE A 253 -8.13 10.93 -9.01
CA PHE A 253 -8.67 9.58 -9.20
C PHE A 253 -8.16 8.89 -10.48
N ASN A 254 -8.16 9.62 -11.61
CA ASN A 254 -7.69 9.08 -12.88
C ASN A 254 -6.16 9.02 -12.91
N LEU A 255 -5.49 10.00 -12.29
CA LEU A 255 -4.03 10.03 -12.19
C LEU A 255 -3.50 8.79 -11.44
N ALA A 256 -4.10 8.46 -10.29
CA ALA A 256 -3.74 7.28 -9.50
C ALA A 256 -3.93 5.98 -10.30
N LYS A 257 -5.05 5.85 -11.01
CA LYS A 257 -5.31 4.69 -11.88
C LYS A 257 -4.33 4.59 -13.04
N ALA A 258 -3.98 5.71 -13.67
CA ALA A 258 -2.97 5.73 -14.73
C ALA A 258 -1.59 5.32 -14.21
N CYS A 259 -1.24 5.72 -12.97
CA CYS A 259 0.01 5.32 -12.34
C CYS A 259 0.03 3.81 -12.07
N ILE A 260 -1.05 3.24 -11.53
CA ILE A 260 -1.18 1.79 -11.34
C ILE A 260 -1.14 1.02 -12.67
N ASP A 261 -1.76 1.55 -13.73
CA ASP A 261 -1.69 0.98 -15.08
C ASP A 261 -0.23 0.93 -15.60
N ALA A 262 0.55 1.99 -15.37
CA ALA A 262 1.97 2.01 -15.73
C ALA A 262 2.78 0.94 -14.95
N LEU A 263 2.46 0.75 -13.68
CA LEU A 263 3.12 -0.24 -12.80
C LEU A 263 2.71 -1.69 -13.11
N ASN A 264 1.47 -1.92 -13.57
CA ASN A 264 1.05 -3.24 -14.05
C ASN A 264 1.83 -3.66 -15.30
N LYS A 265 2.03 -2.74 -16.24
CA LYS A 265 2.80 -2.97 -17.47
C LYS A 265 4.26 -3.27 -17.24
N THR A 266 4.79 -3.00 -16.04
CA THR A 266 6.17 -3.35 -15.67
C THR A 266 6.38 -4.86 -15.58
N THR A 267 5.30 -5.60 -15.30
CA THR A 267 5.30 -7.07 -15.18
C THR A 267 4.96 -7.74 -16.52
N GLU A 268 4.26 -7.05 -17.42
CA GLU A 268 3.82 -7.60 -18.71
C GLU A 268 4.92 -7.62 -19.77
N MET A 269 5.83 -6.64 -19.81
CA MET A 269 6.87 -6.65 -20.85
C MET A 269 7.95 -7.66 -20.50
N LYS A 270 8.19 -8.58 -21.44
CA LYS A 270 9.38 -9.43 -21.43
C LYS A 270 10.56 -8.58 -21.86
N ILE A 271 11.54 -8.46 -20.98
CA ILE A 271 12.88 -7.93 -21.27
C ILE A 271 13.73 -9.10 -21.77
#